data_AF-A0A3R7CUV1-F1
#
_entry.id   AF-A0A3R7CUV1-F1
#
_cell.length_a   1.000
_cell.length_b   1.000
_cell.length_c   1.000
_cell.angle_alpha   90.00
_cell.angle_beta   90.00
_cell.angle_gamma   90.00
#
_symmetry.space_group_name_H-M   'P 1'
#
loop_
_entity.id
_entity.type
_entity.pdbx_description
1 polymer ?
#
loop_
_entity_poly.entity_id
_entity_poly.type
_entity_poly.pdbx_seq_one_letter_code
_entity_poly.pdbx_strand_id
1 'polypeptide(L)' 'MKRRRTYTRDFKISVIREVEMGKTLARVSRENEIHPSLVVKWKKEYFRGSGKSLSWQREGI' A
#
# COMPACT_ATOMS: atom_id res chain seq x y z
N MET A 1 -2.02 26.54 -4.47
CA MET A 1 -1.44 25.62 -3.47
C MET A 1 -2.06 24.23 -3.62
N LYS A 2 -1.28 23.19 -3.94
CA LYS A 2 -1.80 21.80 -4.01
C LYS A 2 -1.98 21.28 -2.58
N ARG A 3 -3.24 21.10 -2.12
CA ARG A 3 -3.51 20.52 -0.80
C ARG A 3 -2.93 19.10 -0.76
N ARG A 4 -2.01 18.85 0.17
CA ARG A 4 -1.51 17.50 0.43
C ARG A 4 -2.61 16.76 1.20
N ARG A 5 -3.25 15.76 0.58
CA ARG A 5 -4.12 14.81 1.28
C ARG A 5 -3.26 14.07 2.31
N THR A 6 -3.63 14.18 3.59
CA THR A 6 -3.02 13.41 4.68
C THR A 6 -3.80 12.11 4.85
N TYR A 7 -3.08 11.00 4.88
CA TYR A 7 -3.66 9.67 5.08
C TYR A 7 -3.24 9.11 6.43
N THR A 8 -4.20 8.59 7.19
CA THR A 8 -3.95 7.97 8.49
C THR A 8 -3.16 6.66 8.31
N ARG A 9 -2.45 6.24 9.36
CA ARG A 9 -1.69 4.98 9.35
C ARG A 9 -2.59 3.77 9.09
N ASP A 10 -3.77 3.75 9.70
CA ASP A 10 -4.73 2.66 9.55
C ASP A 10 -5.21 2.53 8.09
N PHE A 11 -5.54 3.66 7.47
CA PHE A 11 -5.91 3.70 6.05
C PHE A 11 -4.81 3.15 5.14
N LYS A 12 -3.56 3.55 5.37
CA LYS A 12 -2.40 3.04 4.61
C LYS A 12 -2.25 1.53 4.75
N ILE A 13 -2.47 0.99 5.95
CA ILE A 13 -2.40 -0.45 6.22
C ILE A 13 -3.54 -1.20 5.52
N SER A 14 -4.76 -0.67 5.56
CA SER A 14 -5.91 -1.25 4.85
C SER A 14 -5.62 -1.37 3.35
N VAL A 15 -5.16 -0.28 2.73
CA VAL A 15 -4.77 -0.24 1.31
C VAL A 15 -3.68 -1.27 0.98
N ILE A 16 -2.66 -1.41 1.83
CA ILE A 16 -1.60 -2.41 1.61
C ILE A 16 -2.19 -3.82 1.71
N ARG A 17 -3.05 -4.10 2.69
CA ARG A 17 -3.71 -5.42 2.84
C ARG A 17 -4.54 -5.78 1.62
N GLU A 18 -5.28 -4.85 1.05
CA GLU A 18 -6.06 -5.10 -0.18
C GLU A 18 -5.17 -5.55 -1.35
N VAL A 19 -3.99 -4.93 -1.49
CA VAL A 19 -3.01 -5.32 -2.51
C VAL A 19 -2.45 -6.71 -2.22
N GLU A 20 -2.18 -7.03 -0.96
CA GLU A 20 -1.71 -8.37 -0.56
C GLU A 20 -2.80 -9.45 -0.73
N MET A 21 -4.08 -9.09 -0.63
CA MET A 21 -5.21 -9.98 -0.95
C MET A 21 -5.35 -10.27 -2.45
N GLY A 22 -4.42 -9.78 -3.28
CA GLY A 22 -4.39 -10.02 -4.73
C GLY A 22 -5.10 -8.94 -5.54
N LYS A 23 -5.62 -7.85 -4.94
CA LYS A 23 -6.10 -6.73 -5.74
C LYS A 23 -4.93 -6.04 -6.41
N THR A 24 -5.10 -5.69 -7.69
CA THR A 24 -4.08 -4.93 -8.42
C THR A 24 -3.96 -3.52 -7.87
N LEU A 25 -2.74 -2.95 -7.90
CA LEU A 25 -2.47 -1.57 -7.49
C LEU A 25 -3.40 -0.57 -8.18
N ALA A 26 -3.67 -0.78 -9.47
CA ALA A 26 -4.57 0.07 -10.26
C ALA A 26 -6.01 0.05 -9.72
N ARG A 27 -6.51 -1.14 -9.35
CA ARG A 27 -7.85 -1.30 -8.79
C ARG A 27 -7.95 -0.63 -7.42
N VAL A 28 -7.03 -0.94 -6.50
CA VAL A 28 -7.01 -0.33 -5.16
C VAL A 28 -6.87 1.18 -5.24
N SER A 29 -6.05 1.68 -6.18
CA SER A 29 -5.86 3.11 -6.43
C SER A 29 -7.15 3.81 -6.85
N ARG A 30 -7.94 3.18 -7.73
CA ARG A 30 -9.22 3.72 -8.20
C ARG A 30 -10.29 3.66 -7.12
N GLU A 31 -10.40 2.54 -6.42
CA GLU A 31 -11.39 2.36 -5.34
C GLU A 31 -11.16 3.33 -4.17
N ASN A 32 -9.90 3.60 -3.82
CA ASN A 32 -9.53 4.47 -2.70
C ASN A 32 -9.18 5.91 -3.11
N GLU A 33 -9.33 6.27 -4.40
CA GLU A 33 -8.94 7.57 -4.97
C GLU A 33 -7.50 8.02 -4.61
N ILE A 34 -6.56 7.09 -4.65
CA ILE A 34 -5.16 7.32 -4.32
C ILE A 34 -4.27 7.08 -5.53
N HIS A 35 -3.13 7.76 -5.56
CA HIS A 35 -2.17 7.55 -6.62
C HIS A 35 -1.40 6.22 -6.39
N PRO A 36 -1.19 5.36 -7.41
CA PRO A 36 -0.49 4.08 -7.24
C PRO A 36 0.92 4.24 -6.68
N SER A 37 1.62 5.34 -7.00
CA SER A 37 2.94 5.63 -6.42
C SER A 37 2.91 5.83 -4.90
N LEU A 38 1.79 6.30 -4.33
CA LEU A 38 1.64 6.38 -2.87
C LEU A 38 1.56 4.99 -2.25
N VAL A 39 0.83 4.08 -2.89
CA VAL A 39 0.71 2.69 -2.44
C VAL A 39 2.07 2.00 -2.41
N VAL A 40 2.88 2.16 -3.48
CA VAL A 40 4.25 1.63 -3.53
C VAL A 40 5.12 2.24 -2.42
N LYS A 41 4.99 3.54 -2.17
CA LYS A 41 5.72 4.21 -1.09
C LYS A 41 5.32 3.65 0.28
N TRP A 42 4.02 3.53 0.57
CA TRP A 42 3.53 3.00 1.84
C TRP A 42 3.92 1.54 2.04
N LYS A 43 3.91 0.74 0.97
CA LYS A 43 4.41 -0.64 0.99
C LYS A 43 5.87 -0.65 1.46
N LYS A 44 6.74 0.16 0.83
CA LYS A 44 8.15 0.28 1.25
C LYS A 44 8.30 0.77 2.70
N GLU A 45 7.55 1.78 3.13
CA GLU A 45 7.59 2.29 4.50
C GLU A 45 7.15 1.23 5.52
N TYR A 46 6.12 0.45 5.20
CA TYR A 46 5.62 -0.64 6.02
C TYR A 46 6.68 -1.74 6.21
N PHE A 47 7.29 -2.22 5.12
CA PHE A 47 8.33 -3.26 5.16
C PHE A 47 9.67 -2.77 5.73
N ARG A 48 9.98 -1.48 5.65
CA ARG A 48 11.21 -0.93 6.25
C ARG A 48 11.09 -0.77 7.77
N GLY A 49 9.89 -0.46 8.28
CA GLY A 49 9.64 -0.25 9.71
C GLY A 49 9.30 -1.52 10.48
N SER A 50 8.70 -2.52 9.83
CA SER A 50 8.56 -3.86 10.39
C SER A 50 9.79 -4.67 10.01
N GLY A 51 10.53 -5.28 10.94
CA GLY A 51 11.63 -6.21 10.63
C GLY A 51 11.24 -7.47 9.82
N LYS A 52 10.06 -7.46 9.19
CA LYS A 52 9.61 -8.41 8.17
C LYS A 52 10.34 -8.13 6.86
N SER A 53 11.64 -8.44 6.86
CA SER A 53 12.45 -8.47 5.65
C SER A 53 11.97 -9.65 4.78
N LEU A 54 11.42 -9.32 3.62
CA LEU A 54 11.44 -10.18 2.42
C LEU A 54 10.95 -11.64 2.57
N SER A 55 9.98 -11.93 3.44
CA SER A 55 9.30 -13.24 3.49
C SER A 55 7.90 -13.24 2.86
N TRP A 56 7.40 -12.08 2.41
CA TRP A 56 6.02 -11.91 1.92
C TRP A 56 5.89 -11.88 0.38
N GLN A 57 6.99 -12.01 -0.36
CA GLN A 57 6.98 -11.97 -1.83
C GLN A 57 6.87 -13.37 -2.49
N ARG A 58 6.61 -14.43 -1.71
CA ARG A 58 6.62 -15.80 -2.23
C ARG A 58 5.45 -16.63 -1.69
N GLU A 59 4.24 -16.25 -2.04
CA GLU A 59 3.11 -17.19 -2.10
C GLU A 59 2.08 -16.60 -3.07
N GLY A 60 1.79 -17.29 -4.18
CA GLY A 60 0.78 -16.88 -5.13
C GLY A 60 1.23 -16.88 -6.59
N ILE A 61 1.72 -18.03 -7.08
CA ILE A 61 1.12 -18.77 -8.22
C ILE A 61 1.18 -20.25 -7.87
#